data_AF-A0A6I9R9L6-F1
#
_entry.id   AF-A0A6I9R9L6-F1
#
_cell.length_a   1.000
_cell.length_b   1.000
_cell.length_c   1.000
_cell.angle_alpha   90.00
_cell.angle_beta   90.00
_cell.angle_gamma   90.00
#
_symmetry.space_group_name_H-M   'P 1'
#
loop_
_entity.id
_entity.type
_entity.pdbx_description
1 polymer ?
#
loop_
_entity_poly.entity_id
_entity_poly.type
_entity_poly.pdbx_seq_one_letter_code
_entity_poly.pdbx_strand_id
1 'polypeptide(L)'
;MSMTSSSGTSSGSSGLLLPGSEAAAFDQKKQKRMLSNRESARRSRMRKQKHLDDLRTQVSQLRQQGGRILAALNHTTKQYVGVETENSVLRTQMMELTSRLNSLHEILHFLNGGDLSSSHGLLSACEGPQIADGFGNPCNSVYMSQPIMASADMLQYYY
;
A
#
# COMPACT_ATOMS: atom_id res chain seq x y z
N MET A 1 0.44 -38.14 -12.11
CA MET A 1 1.26 -37.43 -13.12
C MET A 1 1.84 -38.47 -14.06
N SER A 2 1.31 -38.58 -15.28
CA SER A 2 1.76 -39.56 -16.28
C SER A 2 2.98 -38.99 -17.02
N MET A 3 4.15 -39.61 -16.84
CA MET A 3 5.36 -39.30 -17.59
C MET A 3 5.42 -40.26 -18.79
N THR A 4 5.12 -39.76 -19.99
CA THR A 4 5.34 -40.51 -21.23
C THR A 4 6.76 -40.23 -21.72
N SER A 5 7.66 -41.15 -21.41
CA SER A 5 9.01 -41.20 -21.98
C SER A 5 8.94 -41.79 -23.39
N SER A 6 9.06 -40.95 -24.42
CA SER A 6 9.24 -41.40 -25.79
C SER A 6 10.74 -41.40 -26.13
N SER A 7 11.39 -42.50 -25.77
CA SER A 7 12.74 -42.84 -26.24
C SER A 7 12.64 -43.70 -27.49
N GLY A 8 13.47 -43.41 -28.49
CA GLY A 8 13.83 -44.37 -29.53
C GLY A 8 13.35 -44.02 -30.94
N THR A 9 14.14 -43.23 -31.66
CA THR A 9 14.27 -43.39 -33.12
C THR A 9 15.76 -43.48 -33.48
N SER A 10 16.37 -44.61 -33.14
CA SER A 10 17.66 -45.01 -33.73
C SER A 10 17.41 -45.70 -35.07
N SER A 11 17.05 -44.93 -36.10
CA SER A 11 17.12 -45.42 -37.49
C SER A 11 18.47 -45.03 -38.08
N GLY A 12 19.50 -45.77 -37.69
CA GLY A 12 20.77 -45.82 -38.43
C GLY A 12 20.58 -46.74 -39.64
N SER A 13 19.95 -46.23 -40.69
CA SER A 13 19.97 -46.91 -41.99
C SER A 13 21.33 -46.62 -42.63
N SER A 14 22.26 -47.57 -42.49
CA SER A 14 23.50 -47.60 -43.27
C SER A 14 23.15 -47.92 -44.71
N GLY A 15 22.64 -46.92 -45.43
CA GLY A 15 22.45 -46.97 -46.87
C GLY A 15 23.80 -46.77 -47.55
N LEU A 16 24.20 -47.73 -48.37
CA LEU A 16 25.29 -47.58 -49.34
C LEU A 16 24.94 -46.40 -50.26
N LEU A 17 25.55 -45.23 -50.03
CA LEU A 17 25.25 -44.01 -50.79
C LEU A 17 26.48 -43.51 -51.54
N LEU A 18 26.28 -43.21 -52.82
CA LEU A 18 27.28 -42.60 -53.69
C LEU A 18 27.84 -41.32 -53.05
N PRO A 19 29.15 -41.02 -53.20
CA PRO A 19 29.83 -39.88 -52.56
C PRO A 19 29.24 -38.49 -52.88
N GLY A 20 28.34 -38.36 -53.86
CA GLY A 20 27.59 -37.13 -54.14
C GLY A 20 26.26 -36.96 -53.38
N SER A 21 25.68 -38.04 -52.81
CA SER A 21 24.37 -38.03 -52.14
C SER A 21 24.46 -37.53 -50.69
N GLU A 22 25.58 -37.82 -50.00
CA GLU A 22 25.79 -37.38 -48.61
C GLU A 22 25.93 -35.86 -48.46
N ALA A 23 26.59 -35.20 -49.41
CA ALA A 23 26.75 -33.74 -49.42
C ALA A 23 25.40 -33.03 -49.58
N ALA A 24 24.54 -33.51 -50.49
CA ALA A 24 23.20 -32.96 -50.69
C ALA A 24 22.29 -33.17 -49.45
N ALA A 25 22.37 -34.34 -48.80
CA ALA A 25 21.66 -34.62 -47.55
C ALA A 25 22.12 -33.73 -46.39
N PHE A 26 23.44 -33.48 -46.29
CA PHE A 26 24.02 -32.57 -45.32
C PHE A 26 23.55 -31.12 -45.53
N ASP A 27 23.54 -30.65 -46.78
CA ASP A 27 23.08 -29.30 -47.11
C ASP A 27 21.59 -29.10 -46.82
N GLN A 28 20.74 -30.10 -47.09
CA GLN A 28 19.33 -30.06 -46.70
C GLN A 28 19.16 -30.02 -45.17
N LYS A 29 19.95 -30.81 -44.43
CA LYS A 29 19.94 -30.78 -42.95
C LYS A 29 20.39 -29.42 -42.42
N LYS A 30 21.41 -28.80 -43.03
CA LYS A 30 21.87 -27.45 -42.70
C LYS A 30 20.79 -26.41 -42.97
N GLN A 31 20.13 -26.44 -44.13
CA GLN A 31 19.01 -25.53 -44.44
C GLN A 31 17.86 -25.68 -43.43
N LYS A 32 17.44 -26.91 -43.11
CA LYS A 32 16.42 -27.16 -42.08
C LYS A 32 16.82 -26.60 -40.71
N ARG A 33 18.09 -26.76 -40.30
CA ARG A 33 18.62 -26.16 -39.07
C ARG A 33 18.58 -24.63 -39.10
N MET A 34 18.93 -23.99 -40.20
CA MET A 34 18.88 -22.54 -40.33
C MET A 34 17.45 -22.02 -40.19
N LEU A 35 16.48 -22.65 -40.85
CA LEU A 35 15.07 -22.25 -40.77
C LEU A 35 14.50 -22.48 -39.35
N SER A 36 14.80 -23.63 -38.74
CA SER A 36 14.37 -23.93 -37.37
C SER A 36 14.98 -22.98 -36.35
N ASN A 37 16.29 -22.67 -36.47
CA ASN A 37 16.96 -21.73 -35.58
C ASN A 37 16.43 -20.30 -35.77
N ARG A 38 16.19 -19.89 -37.02
CA ARG A 38 15.56 -18.59 -37.32
C ARG A 38 14.19 -18.49 -36.65
N GLU A 39 13.36 -19.53 -36.75
CA GLU A 39 12.04 -19.55 -36.14
C GLU A 39 12.11 -19.59 -34.61
N SER A 40 13.03 -20.36 -34.03
CA SER A 40 13.21 -20.42 -32.57
C SER A 40 13.74 -19.10 -32.00
N ALA A 41 14.67 -18.43 -32.69
CA ALA A 41 15.14 -17.10 -32.33
C ALA A 41 14.01 -16.08 -32.39
N ARG A 42 13.16 -16.11 -33.44
CA ARG A 42 11.96 -15.26 -33.55
C ARG A 42 11.02 -15.49 -32.37
N ARG A 43 10.66 -16.74 -32.07
CA ARG A 43 9.78 -17.08 -30.94
C ARG A 43 10.38 -16.65 -29.60
N SER A 44 11.69 -16.80 -29.43
CA SER A 44 12.39 -16.34 -28.23
C SER A 44 12.28 -14.83 -28.06
N ARG A 45 12.52 -14.05 -29.13
CA ARG A 45 12.34 -12.59 -29.12
C ARG A 45 10.89 -12.20 -28.81
N MET A 46 9.92 -12.83 -29.45
CA MET A 46 8.49 -12.57 -29.19
C MET A 46 8.09 -12.84 -27.75
N ARG A 47 8.55 -13.95 -27.14
CA ARG A 47 8.28 -14.25 -25.73
C ARG A 47 8.89 -13.22 -24.79
N LYS A 48 10.13 -12.80 -25.05
CA LYS A 48 10.79 -11.74 -24.26
C LYS A 48 10.07 -10.40 -24.40
N GLN A 49 9.66 -10.02 -25.62
CA GLN A 49 8.90 -8.80 -25.86
C GLN A 49 7.59 -8.81 -25.08
N LYS A 50 6.81 -9.90 -25.19
CA LYS A 50 5.57 -10.05 -24.44
C LYS A 50 5.80 -9.91 -22.93
N HIS A 51 6.85 -10.53 -22.40
CA HIS A 51 7.15 -10.41 -20.97
C HIS A 51 7.49 -8.98 -20.54
N LEU A 52 8.20 -8.21 -21.37
CA LEU A 52 8.48 -6.80 -21.11
C LEU A 52 7.19 -5.96 -21.15
N ASP A 53 6.30 -6.23 -22.10
CA ASP A 53 5.00 -5.54 -22.21
C ASP A 53 4.10 -5.87 -21.01
N ASP A 54 4.05 -7.14 -20.59
CA ASP A 54 3.35 -7.61 -19.39
C ASP A 54 3.90 -6.94 -18.12
N LEU A 55 5.22 -6.73 -18.03
CA LEU A 55 5.81 -6.03 -16.89
C LEU A 55 5.49 -4.53 -16.92
N ARG A 56 5.54 -3.90 -18.10
CA ARG A 56 5.19 -2.48 -18.27
C ARG A 56 3.73 -2.20 -17.88
N THR A 57 2.82 -3.08 -18.29
CA THR A 57 1.40 -2.98 -17.92
C THR A 57 1.21 -3.15 -16.42
N GLN A 58 1.87 -4.12 -15.77
CA GLN A 58 1.85 -4.28 -14.31
C GLN A 58 2.34 -3.02 -13.58
N VAL A 59 3.46 -2.43 -14.01
CA VAL A 59 3.97 -1.18 -13.41
C VAL A 59 2.94 -0.05 -13.55
N SER A 60 2.32 0.09 -14.72
CA SER A 60 1.28 1.11 -14.94
C SER A 60 0.06 0.88 -14.04
N GLN A 61 -0.37 -0.37 -13.88
CA GLN A 61 -1.49 -0.75 -13.02
C GLN A 61 -1.19 -0.45 -11.55
N LEU A 62 -0.01 -0.84 -11.06
CA LEU A 62 0.42 -0.58 -9.68
C LEU A 62 0.50 0.93 -9.40
N ARG A 63 1.05 1.72 -10.33
CA ARG A 63 1.07 3.19 -10.21
C ARG A 63 -0.35 3.77 -10.11
N GLN A 64 -1.27 3.30 -10.95
CA GLN A 64 -2.65 3.74 -10.92
C GLN A 64 -3.35 3.33 -9.62
N GLN A 65 -3.14 2.11 -9.13
CA GLN A 65 -3.67 1.64 -7.85
C GLN A 65 -3.11 2.45 -6.68
N GLY A 66 -1.81 2.71 -6.66
CA GLY A 66 -1.17 3.58 -5.67
C GLY A 66 -1.78 4.98 -5.65
N GLY A 67 -2.03 5.57 -6.84
CA GLY A 67 -2.73 6.86 -6.94
C GLY A 67 -4.14 6.83 -6.36
N ARG A 68 -4.92 5.77 -6.59
CA ARG A 68 -6.26 5.61 -6.01
C ARG A 68 -6.22 5.49 -4.49
N ILE A 69 -5.29 4.70 -3.96
CA ILE A 69 -5.10 4.51 -2.51
C ILE A 69 -4.74 5.85 -1.87
N LEU A 70 -3.81 6.60 -2.46
CA LEU A 70 -3.41 7.92 -1.95
C LEU A 70 -4.58 8.92 -1.97
N ALA A 71 -5.39 8.91 -3.02
CA ALA A 71 -6.57 9.76 -3.10
C ALA A 71 -7.61 9.42 -2.02
N ALA A 72 -7.87 8.13 -1.79
CA ALA A 72 -8.76 7.65 -0.74
C ALA A 72 -8.24 8.01 0.65
N LEU A 73 -6.94 7.80 0.91
CA LEU A 73 -6.27 8.20 2.14
C LEU A 73 -6.48 9.70 2.41
N ASN A 74 -6.15 10.56 1.44
CA ASN A 74 -6.31 12.00 1.58
C ASN A 74 -7.76 12.42 1.87
N HIS A 75 -8.73 11.74 1.25
CA HIS A 75 -10.14 11.99 1.51
C HIS A 75 -10.52 11.63 2.95
N THR A 76 -10.15 10.43 3.40
CA THR A 76 -10.41 9.97 4.76
C THR A 76 -9.70 10.83 5.81
N THR A 77 -8.46 11.24 5.58
CA THR A 77 -7.73 12.17 6.47
C THR A 77 -8.46 13.49 6.62
N LYS A 78 -8.99 14.07 5.54
CA LYS A 78 -9.78 15.31 5.60
C LYS A 78 -11.07 15.14 6.41
N GLN A 79 -11.77 14.03 6.22
CA GLN A 79 -12.98 13.71 7.00
C GLN A 79 -12.65 13.53 8.49
N TYR A 80 -11.56 12.82 8.79
CA TYR A 80 -11.10 12.61 10.16
C TYR A 80 -10.81 13.93 10.88
N VAL A 81 -10.08 14.85 10.23
CA VAL A 81 -9.82 16.19 10.79
C VAL A 81 -11.13 16.94 11.05
N GLY A 82 -12.11 16.85 10.14
CA GLY A 82 -13.43 17.43 10.37
C GLY A 82 -14.09 16.90 11.64
N VAL A 83 -14.16 15.58 11.79
CA VAL A 83 -14.75 14.93 12.98
C VAL A 83 -13.96 15.24 14.26
N GLU A 84 -12.63 15.34 14.19
CA GLU A 84 -11.79 15.74 15.32
C GLU A 84 -12.12 17.17 15.78
N THR A 85 -12.27 18.10 14.83
CA THR A 85 -12.62 19.49 15.15
C THR A 85 -13.99 19.60 15.82
N GLU A 86 -14.99 18.85 15.33
CA GLU A 86 -16.32 18.77 15.96
C GLU A 86 -16.24 18.17 17.37
N ASN A 87 -15.46 17.11 17.56
CA ASN A 87 -15.20 16.52 18.88
C ASN A 87 -14.58 17.53 19.84
N SER A 88 -13.61 18.33 19.38
CA SER A 88 -13.00 19.38 20.21
C SER A 88 -14.03 20.40 20.67
N VAL A 89 -14.91 20.87 19.76
CA VAL A 89 -15.97 21.81 20.10
C VAL A 89 -16.91 21.22 21.14
N LEU A 90 -17.36 19.97 20.95
CA LEU A 90 -18.25 19.29 21.90
C LEU A 90 -17.61 19.13 23.29
N ARG A 91 -16.32 18.80 23.34
CA ARG A 91 -15.56 18.71 24.61
C ARG A 91 -15.49 20.06 25.31
N THR A 92 -15.22 21.15 24.58
CA THR A 92 -15.23 22.51 25.15
C THR A 92 -16.61 22.89 25.70
N GLN A 93 -17.68 22.62 24.93
CA GLN A 93 -19.05 22.87 25.38
C GLN A 93 -19.41 22.07 26.64
N MET A 94 -19.01 20.80 26.70
CA MET A 94 -19.19 19.97 27.89
C MET A 94 -18.49 20.58 29.12
N MET A 95 -17.22 20.99 28.98
CA MET A 95 -16.48 21.64 30.06
C MET A 95 -17.15 22.92 30.54
N GLU A 96 -17.65 23.75 29.61
CA GLU A 96 -18.37 24.98 29.94
C GLU A 96 -19.64 24.70 30.75
N LEU A 97 -20.46 23.75 30.29
CA LEU A 97 -21.69 23.36 30.98
C LEU A 97 -21.41 22.76 32.36
N THR A 98 -20.39 21.91 32.49
CA THR A 98 -19.96 21.36 33.78
C THR A 98 -19.50 22.47 34.74
N SER A 99 -18.72 23.44 34.25
CA SER A 99 -18.28 24.59 35.05
C SER A 99 -19.48 25.42 35.53
N ARG A 100 -20.44 25.71 34.65
CA ARG A 100 -21.67 26.43 35.01
C ARG A 100 -22.49 25.68 36.06
N LEU A 101 -22.65 24.36 35.93
CA LEU A 101 -23.36 23.53 36.90
C LEU A 101 -22.67 23.55 38.27
N ASN A 102 -21.35 23.40 38.31
CA ASN A 102 -20.59 23.45 39.56
C ASN A 102 -20.73 24.81 40.25
N SER A 103 -20.66 25.92 39.50
CA SER A 103 -20.89 27.26 40.06
C SER A 103 -22.30 27.41 40.64
N LEU A 104 -23.33 26.87 39.99
CA LEU A 104 -24.70 26.86 40.54
C LEU A 104 -24.80 26.02 41.82
N HIS A 105 -24.15 24.86 41.88
CA HIS A 105 -24.06 24.05 43.09
C HIS A 105 -23.37 24.79 44.23
N GLU A 106 -22.27 25.51 43.96
CA GLU A 106 -21.57 26.34 44.94
C GLU A 106 -22.49 27.45 45.48
N ILE A 107 -23.19 28.17 44.60
CA ILE A 107 -24.15 29.22 45.00
C ILE A 107 -25.26 28.65 45.89
N LEU A 108 -25.85 27.50 45.52
CA LEU A 108 -26.87 26.84 46.33
C LEU A 108 -26.33 26.43 47.70
N HIS A 109 -25.10 25.90 47.75
CA HIS A 109 -24.44 25.55 49.01
C HIS A 109 -24.27 26.77 49.93
N PHE A 110 -23.89 27.93 49.38
CA PHE A 110 -23.81 29.19 50.15
C PHE A 110 -25.19 29.66 50.66
N LEU A 111 -26.22 29.57 49.84
CA LEU A 111 -27.57 30.04 50.16
C LEU A 111 -28.29 29.16 51.20
N ASN A 112 -28.02 27.85 51.22
CA ASN A 112 -28.69 26.92 52.12
C ASN A 112 -28.15 26.93 53.57
N GLY A 113 -27.40 27.97 53.94
CA GLY A 113 -26.90 28.20 55.30
C GLY A 113 -25.67 27.36 55.62
N GLY A 114 -24.53 27.67 54.97
CA GLY A 114 -23.25 27.02 55.26
C GLY A 114 -22.82 27.18 56.72
N ASP A 115 -23.11 26.16 57.55
CA ASP A 115 -22.39 25.91 58.80
C ASP A 115 -20.94 25.54 58.46
N LEU A 116 -19.99 26.23 59.10
CA LEU A 116 -18.54 26.10 58.91
C LEU A 116 -17.93 24.75 59.36
N SER A 117 -18.65 23.63 59.31
CA SER A 117 -18.25 22.37 59.97
C SER A 117 -17.96 21.18 59.06
N SER A 118 -17.58 21.37 57.79
CA SER A 118 -17.01 20.25 57.03
C SER A 118 -15.83 20.69 56.16
N SER A 119 -14.71 20.90 56.84
CA SER A 119 -13.39 20.80 56.24
C SER A 119 -13.17 19.37 55.72
N HIS A 120 -13.41 19.15 54.44
CA HIS A 120 -12.67 18.18 53.63
C HIS A 120 -12.88 18.59 52.15
N GLY A 121 -11.97 19.28 51.48
CA GLY A 121 -10.53 19.02 51.49
C GLY A 121 -10.21 17.71 50.78
N LEU A 122 -10.91 17.36 49.70
CA LEU A 122 -10.33 16.44 48.72
C LEU A 122 -10.66 16.91 47.30
N LEU A 123 -9.58 17.28 46.61
CA LEU A 123 -9.44 17.18 45.16
C LEU A 123 -10.19 15.95 44.65
N SER A 124 -11.29 16.18 43.94
CA SER A 124 -11.60 15.30 42.82
C SER A 124 -11.30 16.12 41.60
N ALA A 125 -10.05 15.99 41.13
CA ALA A 125 -9.74 16.35 39.76
C ALA A 125 -10.89 15.85 38.91
N CYS A 126 -11.45 16.69 38.04
CA CYS A 126 -12.29 16.19 36.98
C CYS A 126 -11.40 15.33 36.07
N GLU A 127 -11.12 14.10 36.51
CA GLU A 127 -11.00 12.96 35.63
C GLU A 127 -12.39 12.77 35.02
N GLY A 128 -12.76 13.67 34.11
CA GLY A 128 -13.49 13.21 32.95
C GLY A 128 -12.69 12.04 32.38
N PRO A 129 -13.35 10.98 31.88
CA PRO A 129 -12.69 9.72 31.54
C PRO A 129 -11.35 10.03 30.88
N GLN A 130 -10.26 9.65 31.56
CA GLN A 130 -8.92 9.69 30.99
C GLN A 130 -8.98 8.67 29.86
N ILE A 131 -9.47 9.09 28.69
CA ILE A 131 -9.15 8.41 27.45
C ILE A 131 -7.67 8.70 27.31
N ALA A 132 -6.90 7.76 27.84
CA ALA A 132 -5.45 7.73 27.82
C ALA A 132 -4.98 7.54 26.38
N ASP A 133 -5.29 8.51 25.53
CA ASP A 133 -4.80 8.59 24.17
C ASP A 133 -3.92 9.83 24.15
N GLY A 134 -2.64 9.66 23.78
CA GLY A 134 -1.61 10.69 23.76
C GLY A 134 -1.85 11.81 22.74
N PHE A 135 -2.98 12.50 22.85
CA PHE A 135 -3.55 13.48 21.93
C PHE A 135 -3.84 14.82 22.61
N GLY A 136 -3.44 15.01 23.86
CA GLY A 136 -3.70 16.22 24.65
C GLY A 136 -2.82 17.43 24.31
N ASN A 137 -2.12 17.46 23.17
CA ASN A 137 -1.32 18.61 22.76
C ASN A 137 -1.93 19.24 21.49
N PRO A 138 -2.51 20.45 21.57
CA PRO A 138 -3.13 21.12 20.40
C PRO A 138 -2.13 21.33 19.25
N CYS A 139 -0.82 21.31 19.54
CA CYS A 139 0.24 21.46 18.55
C CYS A 139 0.74 20.13 17.95
N ASN A 140 0.26 18.97 18.40
CA ASN A 140 0.72 17.67 17.87
C ASN A 140 -0.04 17.21 16.61
N SER A 141 -1.24 17.75 16.36
CA SER A 141 -2.01 17.45 15.14
C SER A 141 -1.29 17.91 13.86
N VAL A 142 -0.52 19.00 13.95
CA VAL A 142 0.34 19.50 12.86
C VAL A 142 1.46 18.50 12.50
N TYR A 143 1.90 17.69 13.46
CA TYR A 143 3.01 16.75 13.26
C TYR A 143 2.56 15.42 12.61
N MET A 144 1.30 15.03 12.78
CA MET A 144 0.75 13.79 12.20
C MET A 144 0.11 13.96 10.82
N SER A 145 -0.07 15.20 10.36
CA SER A 145 -0.71 15.51 9.07
C SER A 145 0.28 15.97 7.99
N GLN A 146 1.58 15.73 8.17
CA GLN A 146 2.53 15.93 7.08
C GLN A 146 2.32 14.84 6.01
N PRO A 147 2.06 15.21 4.73
CA PRO A 147 2.10 14.23 3.66
C PRO A 147 3.49 13.59 3.66
N ILE A 148 3.56 12.27 3.49
CA ILE A 148 4.82 11.56 3.29
C ILE A 148 5.47 12.18 2.05
N MET A 149 6.41 13.09 2.27
CA MET A 149 7.32 13.62 1.28
C MET A 149 8.16 12.43 0.79
N ALA A 150 7.70 11.74 -0.26
CA ALA A 150 8.55 10.82 -0.98
C ALA A 150 9.76 11.64 -1.47
N SER A 151 10.96 11.27 -1.04
CA SER A 151 12.20 11.97 -1.38
C SER A 151 12.29 12.17 -2.90
N ALA A 152 12.53 13.41 -3.32
CA ALA A 152 12.59 13.80 -4.73
C ALA A 152 13.76 13.13 -5.50
N ASP A 153 14.68 12.47 -4.79
CA ASP A 153 15.90 11.89 -5.37
C ASP A 153 15.70 10.55 -6.08
N MET A 154 14.52 9.93 -6.02
CA MET A 154 14.29 8.64 -6.71
C MET A 154 13.74 8.76 -8.14
N LEU A 155 13.40 9.96 -8.60
CA LEU A 155 12.87 10.18 -9.95
C LEU A 155 13.88 10.74 -10.96
N GLN A 156 15.12 11.02 -10.55
CA GLN A 156 16.16 11.53 -11.47
C GLN A 156 17.01 10.45 -12.16
N TYR A 157 16.78 9.16 -11.91
CA TYR A 157 17.61 8.08 -12.48
C TYR A 157 17.08 7.42 -13.78
N TYR A 158 16.04 7.96 -14.41
CA TYR A 158 15.54 7.40 -15.67
C TYR A 158 15.07 8.49 -16.65
N TYR A 159 16.03 9.24 -17.19
CA TYR A 159 15.94 9.83 -18.53
C TYR A 159 17.02 9.19 -19.41
#